data_AF-A0A081DED1-F1
#
_entry.id   AF-A0A081DED1-F1
#
_cell.length_a   1.000
_cell.length_b   1.000
_cell.length_c   1.000
_cell.angle_alpha   90.00
_cell.angle_beta   90.00
_cell.angle_gamma   90.00
#
_symmetry.space_group_name_H-M   'P 1'
#
loop_
_entity.id
_entity.type
_entity.pdbx_description
1 polymer ?
#
loop_
_entity_poly.entity_id
_entity_poly.type
_entity_poly.pdbx_seq_one_letter_code
_entity_poly.pdbx_strand_id
1 'polypeptide(L)' 'MKNVIVDYKKLTPDVLSLLVERYPDGYGDDDIISFKNHKNELIEAVEVKTEDTKYLVKISKRLSMQMEAFDEETMMRRK' A
#
# COMPACT_ATOMS: atom_id res chain seq x y z
N MET A 1 4.87 2.75 20.85
CA MET A 1 4.18 2.71 19.55
C MET A 1 5.09 3.28 18.48
N LYS A 2 5.50 2.43 17.53
CA LYS A 2 6.36 2.83 16.41
C LYS A 2 5.48 3.20 15.21
N ASN A 3 5.84 4.29 14.52
CA ASN A 3 5.20 4.69 13.28
C ASN A 3 6.14 4.33 12.13
N VAL A 4 5.69 3.47 11.23
CA VAL A 4 6.45 3.00 10.07
C VAL A 4 5.71 3.41 8.81
N ILE A 5 6.34 4.22 7.97
CA ILE A 5 5.81 4.60 6.67
C ILE A 5 6.42 3.66 5.63
N VAL A 6 5.57 2.89 4.95
CA VAL A 6 5.96 1.93 3.92
C VAL A 6 5.47 2.45 2.59
N ASP A 7 6.37 2.61 1.64
CA ASP A 7 6.01 2.97 0.26
C ASP A 7 5.65 1.68 -0.49
N TYR A 8 4.75 1.74 -1.47
CA TYR A 8 4.37 0.56 -2.27
C TYR A 8 5.60 -0.18 -2.84
N LYS A 9 6.62 0.56 -3.28
CA LYS A 9 7.87 0.00 -3.81
C LYS A 9 8.72 -0.75 -2.78
N LYS A 10 8.44 -0.55 -1.50
CA LYS A 10 9.12 -1.19 -0.36
C LYS A 10 8.17 -2.08 0.43
N LEU A 11 7.04 -2.46 -0.16
CA LEU A 11 6.15 -3.45 0.44
C LEU A 11 6.90 -4.77 0.55
N THR A 12 7.10 -5.21 1.79
CA THR A 12 7.47 -6.57 2.06
C THR A 12 6.23 -7.46 1.98
N PRO A 13 6.39 -8.76 1.68
CA PRO A 13 5.28 -9.72 1.68
C PRO A 13 4.47 -9.69 2.99
N ASP A 14 5.13 -9.46 4.12
CA ASP A 14 4.50 -9.26 5.43
C ASP A 14 3.46 -8.13 5.44
N VAL A 15 3.82 -6.94 4.94
CA VAL A 15 2.91 -5.78 4.95
C VAL A 15 1.77 -5.97 3.96
N LEU A 16 2.04 -6.66 2.84
CA LEU A 16 1.00 -7.04 1.88
C LEU A 16 0.00 -8.03 2.51
N SER A 17 0.49 -9.05 3.22
CA SER A 17 -0.37 -10.00 3.93
C SER A 17 -1.24 -9.29 4.97
N LEU A 18 -0.66 -8.39 5.76
CA LEU A 18 -1.41 -7.60 6.74
C LEU A 18 -2.51 -6.75 6.10
N LEU A 19 -2.26 -6.18 4.92
CA LEU A 19 -3.27 -5.44 4.16
C LEU A 19 -4.42 -6.36 3.73
N VAL A 20 -4.11 -7.53 3.16
CA VAL A 20 -5.12 -8.50 2.71
C VAL A 20 -5.91 -9.09 3.87
N GLU A 21 -5.25 -9.38 5.00
CA GLU A 21 -5.89 -9.91 6.20
C GLU A 21 -6.80 -8.87 6.86
N ARG A 22 -6.44 -7.58 6.81
CA ARG A 22 -7.29 -6.50 7.35
C ARG A 22 -8.40 -6.06 6.42
N TYR A 23 -8.14 -6.07 5.13
CA TYR A 23 -9.04 -5.62 4.09
C TYR A 23 -9.22 -6.74 3.06
N PRO A 24 -9.90 -7.85 3.43
CA PRO A 24 -10.10 -9.00 2.54
C PRO A 24 -10.92 -8.63 1.30
N ASP A 25 -11.85 -7.67 1.45
CA ASP A 25 -12.67 -7.12 0.37
C ASP A 25 -12.05 -5.87 -0.30
N GLY A 26 -10.82 -5.50 0.09
CA GLY A 26 -10.15 -4.28 -0.35
C GLY A 26 -10.40 -3.08 0.58
N TYR A 27 -9.66 -2.01 0.35
CA TYR A 27 -9.79 -0.75 1.10
C TYR A 27 -10.66 0.23 0.30
N GLY A 28 -11.53 0.98 1.00
CA GLY A 28 -12.34 2.04 0.40
C GLY A 28 -11.68 3.41 0.55
N ASP A 29 -12.24 4.42 -0.12
CA ASP A 29 -11.80 5.82 0.06
C ASP A 29 -11.89 6.31 1.51
N ASP A 30 -12.79 5.71 2.33
CA ASP A 30 -12.93 6.02 3.75
C ASP A 30 -11.71 5.58 4.58
N ASP A 31 -11.01 4.52 4.13
CA ASP A 31 -9.79 4.01 4.76
C ASP A 31 -8.52 4.76 4.30
N ILE A 32 -8.66 5.60 3.28
CA ILE A 32 -7.54 6.36 2.70
C ILE A 32 -7.33 7.64 3.49
N ILE A 33 -6.14 7.74 4.10
CA ILE A 33 -5.70 8.95 4.77
C ILE A 33 -4.93 9.81 3.79
N SER A 34 -5.43 11.02 3.55
CA SER A 34 -4.77 12.03 2.72
C SER A 34 -4.18 13.14 3.59
N PHE A 35 -2.86 13.33 3.49
CA PHE A 35 -2.14 14.36 4.25
C PHE A 35 -1.09 15.06 3.38
N LYS A 36 -0.77 16.31 3.72
CA LYS A 36 0.30 17.05 3.04
C LYS A 36 1.64 16.79 3.72
N ASN A 37 2.65 16.44 2.94
CA ASN A 37 4.01 16.29 3.47
C ASN A 37 4.72 17.66 3.62
N HIS A 38 5.95 17.63 4.12
CA HIS A 38 6.84 18.80 4.28
C HIS A 38 7.14 19.55 2.97
N LYS A 39 6.88 18.93 1.82
CA LYS A 39 7.01 19.53 0.47
C LYS A 39 5.68 20.03 -0.09
N ASN A 40 4.64 20.07 0.74
CA ASN A 40 3.29 20.50 0.35
C ASN A 40 2.63 19.58 -0.68
N GLU A 41 3.15 18.35 -0.86
CA GLU A 41 2.60 17.32 -1.74
C GLU A 41 1.48 16.57 -1.02
N LEU A 42 0.36 16.33 -1.73
CA LEU A 42 -0.72 15.49 -1.22
C LEU A 42 -0.28 14.02 -1.27
N ILE A 43 -0.22 13.39 -0.10
CA ILE A 43 0.13 11.98 0.08
C ILE A 43 -1.10 11.24 0.53
N GLU A 44 -1.42 10.17 -0.18
CA GLU A 44 -2.50 9.24 0.12
C GLU A 44 -1.89 7.94 0.67
N ALA A 45 -2.39 7.46 1.79
CA ALA A 45 -1.91 6.24 2.43
C ALA A 45 -3.03 5.51 3.17
N VAL A 46 -2.99 4.18 3.14
CA VAL A 46 -3.87 3.33 3.97
C VAL A 46 -3.19 3.08 5.30
N GLU A 47 -3.94 3.21 6.39
CA GLU A 47 -3.45 2.94 7.74
C GLU A 47 -3.74 1.51 8.15
N VAL A 48 -2.69 0.79 8.56
CA VAL A 48 -2.78 -0.55 9.11
C VAL A 48 -2.15 -0.54 10.50
N LYS A 49 -2.97 -0.71 11.53
CA LYS A 49 -2.51 -0.79 12.93
C LYS A 49 -2.36 -2.26 13.33
N THR A 50 -1.18 -2.62 13.81
CA THR A 50 -0.94 -3.85 14.55
C THR A 50 -0.81 -3.54 16.04
N GLU A 51 -0.67 -4.56 16.89
CA GLU A 51 -0.66 -4.41 18.36
C GLU A 51 0.46 -3.49 18.88
N ASP A 52 1.62 -3.45 18.21
CA ASP A 52 2.77 -2.62 18.62
C ASP A 52 3.13 -1.50 17.62
N THR A 53 2.75 -1.67 16.35
CA THR A 53 3.24 -0.84 15.24
C THR A 53 2.12 -0.30 14.37
N LYS A 54 2.25 0.98 14.01
CA LYS A 54 1.36 1.66 13.07
C LYS A 54 2.04 1.75 11.71
N TYR A 55 1.48 1.07 10.71
CA TYR A 55 1.95 1.09 9.33
C TYR A 55 1.11 2.05 8.51
N LEU A 56 1.77 2.96 7.77
CA LEU A 56 1.15 3.82 6.79
C LEU A 56 1.65 3.40 5.41
N VAL A 57 0.79 2.73 4.64
CA VAL A 57 1.13 2.22 3.32
C VAL A 57 0.77 3.27 2.29
N LYS A 58 1.78 3.87 1.67
CA LYS A 58 1.59 4.93 0.67
C LYS A 58 1.02 4.35 -0.63
N ILE A 59 -0.21 4.71 -0.93
CA ILE A 59 -0.89 4.42 -2.20
C ILE A 59 -0.69 5.62 -3.10
N SER A 60 0.45 5.66 -3.81
CA SER A 60 0.64 6.72 -4.80
C SER A 60 -0.41 6.54 -5.90
N LYS A 61 -1.04 7.63 -6.33
CA LYS A 61 -1.99 7.71 -7.48
C LYS A 61 -1.47 7.12 -8.81
N ARG A 62 -0.24 6.59 -8.84
CA ARG A 62 0.38 5.83 -9.93
C ARG A 62 0.24 4.30 -9.80
N LEU A 63 -0.37 3.78 -8.74
CA LEU A 63 -0.61 2.34 -8.59
C LEU A 63 -1.50 1.79 -9.73
N SER A 64 -2.44 2.60 -10.24
CA SER A 64 -3.26 2.25 -11.40
C SER A 64 -2.44 1.90 -12.65
N MET A 65 -1.25 2.50 -12.82
CA MET A 65 -0.36 2.21 -13.96
C MET A 65 0.54 1.00 -13.75
N GLN A 66 0.84 0.60 -12.50
CA GLN A 66 1.72 -0.55 -12.22
C GLN A 66 0.94 -1.84 -11.91
N MET A 67 -0.33 -1.78 -11.50
CA MET A 67 -1.17 -2.97 -11.39
C MET A 67 -1.50 -3.56 -12.76
N GLU A 68 -1.63 -2.73 -13.80
CA GLU A 68 -1.76 -3.21 -15.18
C GLU A 68 -0.47 -3.88 -15.70
N ALA A 69 0.70 -3.50 -15.16
CA ALA A 69 2.00 -4.05 -15.56
C ALA A 69 2.46 -5.28 -14.76
N PHE A 70 1.95 -5.49 -13.54
CA PHE A 70 2.35 -6.63 -12.70
C PHE A 70 1.57 -7.93 -13.03
N ASP A 71 0.46 -7.83 -13.77
CA ASP A 71 -0.29 -8.99 -14.27
C ASP A 71 0.34 -9.60 -15.55
N GLU A 72 1.14 -8.84 -16.32
CA GLU A 72 1.74 -9.33 -17.58
C GLU A 72 3.10 -10.04 -17.42
N GLU A 73 3.85 -9.84 -16.33
CA GLU A 73 5.23 -10.39 -16.24
C GLU A 73 5.31 -11.82 -15.66
N THR A 74 4.26 -12.34 -15.01
CA THR A 74 4.33 -13.65 -14.35
C THR A 74 3.87 -14.83 -15.24
N MET A 75 3.29 -14.59 -16.42
CA MET A 75 2.68 -15.66 -17.26
C MET A 75 3.38 -15.98 -18.58
N MET A 76 4.66 -15.67 -18.77
CA MET A 76 5.39 -16.09 -19.99
C MET A 76 6.69 -16.85 -19.72
N ARG A 77 6.61 -18.01 -19.05
CA ARG A 77 7.70 -19.01 -19.15
C ARG A 77 7.28 -20.46 -18.88
N ARG A 78 6.17 -20.88 -19.48
CA ARG A 78 5.94 -22.31 -19.78
C ARG A 78 5.23 -22.43 -21.12
N LYS A 79 6.04 -22.45 -22.19
CA LYS A 79 5.69 -23.19 -23.40
C LYS A 79 6.94 -23.84 -23.93
#